data_AF-A0A1P8MXF3-F1
#
_entry.id   AF-A0A1P8MXF3-F1
#
_cell.length_a   1.000
_cell.length_b   1.000
_cell.length_c   1.000
_cell.angle_alpha   90.00
_cell.angle_beta   90.00
_cell.angle_gamma   90.00
#
_symmetry.space_group_name_H-M   'P 1'
#
loop_
_entity.id
_entity.type
_entity.pdbx_description
1 polymer ?
#
loop_
_entity_poly.entity_id
_entity_poly.type
_entity_poly.pdbx_seq_one_letter_code
_entity_poly.pdbx_strand_id
1 'polypeptide(L)'
;MKVGIYYGSETGNSEMLCEDIEAELGDGFDCDIQSLADVDPAAMQKDTFYIIVTSTYGNGDLPSTALPFEEALVEGKPDLNGIRFAIFGLGDMVFAETFAHGSMKLADMMKAQGATQVGERGIHDASGFDMPEDIALPWVQGIMGLMDADQAA
;
A
#
# COMPACT_ATOMS: atom_id res chain seq x y z
N MET A 1 6.43 -15.57 -7.47
CA MET A 1 6.97 -14.21 -7.24
C MET A 1 6.69 -13.86 -5.79
N LYS A 2 7.59 -13.15 -5.09
CA LYS A 2 7.33 -12.69 -3.71
C LYS A 2 6.49 -11.42 -3.72
N VAL A 3 5.47 -11.37 -2.88
CA VAL A 3 4.61 -10.20 -2.72
C VAL A 3 4.51 -9.85 -1.24
N GLY A 4 5.02 -8.68 -0.83
CA GLY A 4 4.80 -8.16 0.51
C GLY A 4 3.53 -7.31 0.54
N ILE A 5 2.55 -7.66 1.35
CA ILE A 5 1.27 -6.94 1.46
C ILE A 5 1.23 -6.22 2.81
N TYR A 6 1.58 -4.94 2.82
CA TYR A 6 1.81 -4.20 4.07
C TYR A 6 0.71 -3.21 4.37
N TYR A 7 0.35 -3.08 5.65
CA TYR A 7 -0.76 -2.22 6.04
C TYR A 7 -0.44 -1.14 7.08
N GLY A 8 -1.13 -0.01 6.94
CA GLY A 8 -1.35 0.97 8.00
C GLY A 8 -2.84 1.03 8.35
N SER A 9 -3.18 0.81 9.62
CA SER A 9 -4.56 0.86 10.10
C SER A 9 -4.69 1.35 11.55
N GLU A 10 -5.81 2.00 11.87
CA GLU A 10 -6.19 2.29 13.27
C GLU A 10 -7.13 1.22 13.85
N THR A 11 -8.06 0.72 13.04
CA THR A 11 -9.14 -0.18 13.50
C THR A 11 -9.15 -1.54 12.81
N GLY A 12 -8.10 -1.87 12.04
CA GLY A 12 -7.93 -3.18 11.37
C GLY A 12 -8.55 -3.30 9.98
N ASN A 13 -9.25 -2.29 9.46
CA ASN A 13 -9.87 -2.37 8.12
C ASN A 13 -8.85 -2.57 7.00
N SER A 14 -7.69 -1.92 7.09
CA SER A 14 -6.62 -2.08 6.10
C SER A 14 -5.98 -3.46 6.18
N GLU A 15 -5.90 -4.04 7.38
CA GLU A 15 -5.36 -5.39 7.61
C GLU A 15 -6.28 -6.45 7.00
N MET A 16 -7.59 -6.37 7.28
CA MET A 16 -8.57 -7.28 6.67
C MET A 16 -8.54 -7.19 5.14
N LEU A 17 -8.42 -5.99 4.58
CA LEU A 17 -8.30 -5.83 3.12
C LEU A 17 -7.02 -6.45 2.56
N CYS A 18 -5.91 -6.48 3.32
CA CYS A 18 -4.72 -7.21 2.92
C CYS A 18 -4.94 -8.72 2.87
N GLU A 19 -5.70 -9.29 3.81
CA GLU A 19 -6.10 -10.71 3.80
C GLU A 19 -6.97 -11.03 2.57
N ASP A 20 -7.91 -10.14 2.22
CA ASP A 20 -8.74 -10.29 1.02
C ASP A 20 -7.89 -10.23 -0.27
N ILE A 21 -6.91 -9.31 -0.33
CA ILE A 21 -5.97 -9.21 -1.45
C ILE A 21 -5.11 -10.47 -1.56
N GLU A 22 -4.59 -10.98 -0.45
CA GLU A 22 -3.81 -12.24 -0.44
C GLU A 22 -4.65 -13.40 -0.98
N ALA A 23 -5.89 -13.53 -0.51
CA ALA A 23 -6.81 -14.58 -0.96
C ALA A 23 -7.10 -14.48 -2.47
N GLU A 24 -7.24 -13.27 -3.00
CA GLU A 24 -7.46 -13.02 -4.43
C GLU A 24 -6.23 -13.34 -5.30
N LEU A 25 -5.02 -13.08 -4.79
CA LEU A 25 -3.78 -13.47 -5.46
C LEU A 25 -3.59 -15.00 -5.48
N GLY A 26 -4.04 -15.68 -4.42
CA GLY A 26 -3.99 -17.13 -4.26
C GLY A 26 -2.58 -17.71 -4.27
N ASP A 27 -2.48 -19.03 -4.44
CA ASP A 27 -1.22 -19.80 -4.34
C ASP A 27 -0.19 -19.51 -5.46
N GLY A 28 -0.50 -18.62 -6.41
CA GLY A 28 0.42 -18.21 -7.48
C GLY A 28 1.56 -17.31 -7.00
N PHE A 29 1.39 -16.68 -5.84
CA PHE A 29 2.32 -15.74 -5.25
C PHE A 29 2.73 -16.17 -3.83
N ASP A 30 3.98 -15.89 -3.49
CA ASP A 30 4.51 -16.10 -2.14
C ASP A 30 4.25 -14.81 -1.36
N CYS A 31 3.10 -14.75 -0.68
CA CYS A 31 2.61 -13.57 0.00
C CYS A 31 3.05 -13.53 1.47
N ASP A 32 3.33 -12.33 1.97
CA ASP A 32 3.60 -12.06 3.39
C ASP A 32 2.88 -10.77 3.79
N ILE A 33 1.99 -10.87 4.79
CA ILE A 33 1.24 -9.73 5.32
C ILE A 33 1.94 -9.18 6.56
N GLN A 34 2.22 -7.88 6.58
CA GLN A 34 2.86 -7.22 7.73
C GLN A 34 2.26 -5.85 8.04
N SER A 35 2.24 -5.49 9.32
CA SER A 35 1.99 -4.11 9.73
C SER A 35 3.21 -3.24 9.38
N LEU A 36 2.98 -2.04 8.86
CA LEU A 36 4.05 -1.05 8.65
C LEU A 36 4.76 -0.68 9.96
N ALA A 37 4.16 -0.94 11.12
CA ALA A 37 4.77 -0.69 12.42
C ALA A 37 6.01 -1.58 12.66
N ASP A 38 6.04 -2.75 12.02
CA ASP A 38 7.06 -3.78 12.19
C ASP A 38 8.03 -3.86 11.00
N VAL A 39 7.88 -2.98 10.01
CA VAL A 39 8.70 -2.98 8.79
C VAL A 39 9.76 -1.88 8.86
N ASP A 40 11.02 -2.26 8.68
CA ASP A 40 12.10 -1.31 8.37
C ASP A 40 12.19 -1.12 6.85
N PRO A 41 11.94 0.10 6.31
CA PRO A 41 12.06 0.36 4.87
C PRO A 41 13.46 0.06 4.32
N ALA A 42 14.52 0.15 5.12
CA ALA A 42 15.88 -0.20 4.69
C ALA A 42 16.08 -1.71 4.48
N ALA A 43 15.20 -2.55 5.03
CA ALA A 43 15.24 -4.00 4.89
C ALA A 43 14.41 -4.53 3.70
N MET A 44 13.72 -3.65 2.97
CA MET A 44 12.93 -4.03 1.80
C MET A 44 13.85 -4.61 0.69
N GLN A 45 13.37 -5.65 0.02
CA GLN A 45 14.13 -6.45 -0.94
C GLN A 45 13.68 -6.15 -2.37
N LYS A 46 14.64 -6.07 -3.30
CA LYS A 46 14.39 -5.71 -4.71
C LYS A 46 13.74 -6.84 -5.52
N ASP A 47 13.80 -8.08 -5.03
CA ASP A 47 13.13 -9.25 -5.62
C ASP A 47 11.69 -9.44 -5.11
N THR A 48 11.20 -8.54 -4.26
CA THR A 48 9.83 -8.51 -3.75
C THR A 48 9.07 -7.33 -4.34
N PHE A 49 7.82 -7.59 -4.73
CA PHE A 49 6.88 -6.53 -5.05
C PHE A 49 6.01 -6.19 -3.84
N TYR A 50 5.78 -4.90 -3.60
CA TYR A 50 5.08 -4.46 -2.41
C TYR A 50 3.71 -3.89 -2.72
N ILE A 51 2.67 -4.42 -2.09
CA ILE A 51 1.33 -3.86 -2.10
C ILE A 51 1.14 -3.19 -0.74
N ILE A 52 0.95 -1.87 -0.73
CA ILE A 52 0.77 -1.11 0.50
C ILE A 52 -0.70 -0.71 0.62
N VAL A 53 -1.34 -0.99 1.75
CA VAL A 53 -2.73 -0.64 2.02
C VAL A 53 -2.78 0.24 3.26
N THR A 54 -3.21 1.50 3.13
CA THR A 54 -3.23 2.39 4.31
C THR A 54 -4.47 3.26 4.35
N SER A 55 -5.04 3.39 5.54
CA SER A 55 -6.12 4.33 5.78
C SER A 55 -5.58 5.75 5.94
N THR A 56 -6.47 6.73 5.94
CA THR A 56 -6.16 8.09 6.41
C THR A 56 -6.71 8.31 7.81
N TYR A 57 -5.96 9.03 8.65
CA TYR A 57 -6.43 9.43 9.98
C TYR A 57 -6.28 10.93 10.23
N GLY A 58 -7.10 11.46 11.14
CA GLY A 58 -7.06 12.87 11.55
C GLY A 58 -7.14 13.84 10.38
N ASN A 59 -6.12 14.69 10.23
CA ASN A 59 -6.08 15.77 9.24
C ASN A 59 -5.37 15.35 7.94
N GLY A 60 -5.55 14.10 7.52
CA GLY A 60 -4.88 13.58 6.32
C GLY A 60 -3.58 12.84 6.60
N ASP A 61 -3.34 12.49 7.85
CA ASP A 61 -2.14 11.80 8.31
C ASP A 61 -2.26 10.29 8.14
N LEU A 62 -1.13 9.63 8.35
CA LEU A 62 -1.04 8.19 8.43
C LEU A 62 -1.63 7.68 9.75
N PRO A 63 -2.17 6.45 9.77
CA PRO A 63 -2.57 5.79 11.00
C PRO A 63 -1.35 5.52 11.88
N SER A 64 -1.57 5.35 13.18
CA SER A 64 -0.57 5.12 14.20
C SER A 64 0.38 3.96 13.87
N THR A 65 -0.13 2.90 13.27
CA THR A 65 0.65 1.73 12.82
C THR A 65 1.52 2.00 11.58
N ALA A 66 1.38 3.13 10.90
CA ALA A 66 2.25 3.53 9.79
C ALA A 66 3.24 4.66 10.17
N LEU A 67 3.09 5.27 11.35
CA LEU A 67 4.00 6.33 11.81
C LEU A 67 5.46 5.86 11.98
N PRO A 68 5.76 4.66 12.52
CA PRO A 68 7.14 4.20 12.63
C PRO A 68 7.82 4.06 11.25
N PHE A 69 7.08 3.59 10.25
CA PHE A 69 7.58 3.49 8.88
C PHE A 69 7.83 4.87 8.26
N GLU A 70 6.93 5.83 8.49
CA GLU A 70 7.11 7.24 8.10
C GLU A 70 8.37 7.84 8.74
N GLU A 71 8.56 7.66 10.05
CA GLU A 71 9.75 8.12 10.77
C GLU A 71 11.03 7.52 10.18
N ALA A 72 11.04 6.20 9.93
CA ALA A 72 12.18 5.53 9.31
C ALA A 72 12.49 6.03 7.89
N LEU A 73 11.47 6.37 7.08
CA LEU A 73 11.67 6.99 5.77
C LEU A 73 12.27 8.40 5.87
N VAL A 74 11.84 9.20 6.85
CA VAL A 74 12.26 10.60 7.01
C VAL A 74 13.66 10.69 7.62
N GLU A 75 13.92 9.95 8.69
CA GLU A 75 15.19 9.99 9.42
C GLU A 75 16.26 9.13 8.76
N GLY A 76 15.89 7.89 8.39
CA GLY A 76 16.81 6.91 7.83
C GLY A 76 17.21 7.20 6.39
N LYS A 77 16.33 7.86 5.63
CA LYS A 77 16.50 8.13 4.18
C LYS A 77 17.05 6.90 3.42
N PRO A 78 16.36 5.75 3.52
CA PRO A 78 16.83 4.52 2.93
C PRO A 78 16.92 4.66 1.41
N ASP A 79 17.85 3.94 0.79
CA ASP A 79 17.90 3.85 -0.67
C ASP A 79 16.89 2.81 -1.16
N LEU A 80 15.75 3.28 -1.67
CA LEU A 80 14.69 2.43 -2.21
C LEU A 80 14.81 2.23 -3.73
N ASN A 81 15.96 2.56 -4.35
CA ASN A 81 16.15 2.33 -5.77
C ASN A 81 16.02 0.84 -6.12
N GLY A 82 15.08 0.53 -7.01
CA GLY A 82 14.75 -0.83 -7.42
C GLY A 82 13.66 -1.50 -6.59
N ILE A 83 13.16 -0.85 -5.53
CA ILE A 83 11.92 -1.26 -4.87
C ILE A 83 10.75 -0.85 -5.76
N ARG A 84 9.86 -1.81 -6.03
CA ARG A 84 8.62 -1.59 -6.79
C ARG A 84 7.43 -1.80 -5.88
N PHE A 85 6.47 -0.89 -5.93
CA PHE A 85 5.28 -0.98 -5.08
C PHE A 85 4.02 -0.50 -5.79
N ALA A 86 2.86 -0.94 -5.33
CA ALA A 86 1.57 -0.33 -5.58
C ALA A 86 0.93 0.05 -4.24
N ILE A 87 0.02 1.02 -4.24
CA ILE A 87 -0.58 1.53 -3.00
C ILE A 87 -2.08 1.76 -3.14
N PHE A 88 -2.82 1.34 -2.11
CA PHE A 88 -4.26 1.47 -1.98
C PHE A 88 -4.60 2.29 -0.74
N GLY A 89 -5.49 3.27 -0.91
CA GLY A 89 -5.92 4.17 0.15
C GLY A 89 -7.36 3.91 0.60
N LEU A 90 -7.56 3.73 1.90
CA LEU A 90 -8.91 3.79 2.49
C LEU A 90 -9.16 5.21 2.99
N GLY A 91 -10.14 5.89 2.41
CA GLY A 91 -10.54 7.24 2.77
C GLY A 91 -12.04 7.35 3.00
N ASP A 92 -12.49 8.52 3.42
CA ASP A 92 -13.90 8.85 3.59
C ASP A 92 -14.12 10.27 3.04
N MET A 93 -14.92 10.40 1.97
CA MET A 93 -15.19 11.70 1.32
C MET A 93 -15.96 12.67 2.22
N VAL A 94 -16.53 12.23 3.35
CA VAL A 94 -17.01 13.15 4.40
C VAL A 94 -15.90 14.09 4.85
N PHE A 95 -14.64 13.61 4.82
CA PHE A 95 -13.43 14.40 5.01
C PHE A 95 -12.81 14.79 3.66
N ALA A 96 -13.59 15.49 2.83
CA ALA A 96 -13.20 15.81 1.45
C ALA A 96 -11.82 16.48 1.31
N GLU A 97 -11.41 17.31 2.28
CA GLU A 97 -10.12 18.00 2.27
C GLU A 97 -8.92 17.07 2.48
N THR A 98 -9.13 15.89 3.06
CA THR A 98 -8.09 14.94 3.45
C THR A 98 -8.33 13.55 2.88
N PHE A 99 -9.24 13.44 1.91
CA PHE A 99 -9.70 12.17 1.35
C PHE A 99 -8.53 11.32 0.83
N ALA A 100 -8.30 10.17 1.48
CA ALA A 100 -7.22 9.24 1.18
C ALA A 100 -5.79 9.84 1.17
N HIS A 101 -5.57 10.96 1.87
CA HIS A 101 -4.26 11.62 1.95
C HIS A 101 -3.14 10.77 2.55
N GLY A 102 -3.42 9.87 3.50
CA GLY A 102 -2.39 9.01 4.09
C GLY A 102 -1.67 8.16 3.04
N SER A 103 -2.44 7.51 2.16
CA SER A 103 -1.88 6.74 1.04
C SER A 103 -1.11 7.59 0.03
N MET A 104 -1.57 8.83 -0.25
CA MET A 104 -0.85 9.76 -1.11
C MET A 104 0.49 10.19 -0.50
N LYS A 105 0.48 10.59 0.78
CA LYS A 105 1.66 11.00 1.55
C LYS A 105 2.71 9.91 1.56
N LEU A 106 2.31 8.67 1.88
CA LEU A 106 3.22 7.54 1.94
C LEU A 106 3.82 7.20 0.58
N ALA A 107 3.00 7.22 -0.48
CA ALA A 107 3.49 7.02 -1.85
C ALA A 107 4.57 8.05 -2.21
N ASP A 108 4.33 9.34 -1.92
CA ASP A 108 5.25 10.42 -2.22
C ASP A 108 6.56 10.29 -1.43
N MET A 109 6.50 9.88 -0.16
CA MET A 109 7.69 9.62 0.66
C MET A 109 8.51 8.46 0.10
N MET A 110 7.89 7.34 -0.27
CA MET A 110 8.60 6.20 -0.85
C MET A 110 9.25 6.55 -2.20
N LYS A 111 8.53 7.28 -3.07
CA LYS A 111 9.06 7.77 -4.35
C LYS A 111 10.22 8.75 -4.14
N ALA A 112 10.16 9.61 -3.13
CA ALA A 112 11.25 10.53 -2.80
C ALA A 112 12.55 9.81 -2.41
N GLN A 113 12.46 8.57 -1.92
CA GLN A 113 13.59 7.70 -1.61
C GLN A 113 13.99 6.77 -2.78
N GLY A 114 13.38 6.90 -3.95
CA GLY A 114 13.75 6.16 -5.17
C GLY A 114 12.90 4.92 -5.47
N ALA A 115 11.87 4.62 -4.68
CA ALA A 115 10.94 3.55 -5.00
C ALA A 115 10.12 3.88 -6.26
N THR A 116 9.76 2.86 -7.03
CA THR A 116 8.96 3.00 -8.24
C THR A 116 7.54 2.52 -7.99
N GLN A 117 6.56 3.42 -8.13
CA GLN A 117 5.16 3.04 -8.08
C GLN A 117 4.75 2.37 -9.40
N VAL A 118 4.08 1.22 -9.32
CA VAL A 118 3.48 0.50 -10.43
C VAL A 118 1.98 0.77 -10.41
N GLY A 119 1.45 1.22 -11.55
CA GLY A 119 0.04 1.54 -11.72
C GLY A 119 -0.45 2.74 -10.91
N GLU A 120 -1.73 3.05 -11.10
CA GLU A 120 -2.40 4.14 -10.39
C GLU A 120 -2.74 3.73 -8.95
N ARG A 121 -2.72 4.71 -8.05
CA ARG A 121 -3.12 4.52 -6.65
C ARG A 121 -4.59 4.13 -6.59
N GLY A 122 -4.89 2.99 -5.95
CA GLY A 122 -6.27 2.59 -5.66
C GLY A 122 -6.84 3.40 -4.51
N ILE A 123 -8.15 3.68 -4.55
CA ILE A 123 -8.81 4.49 -3.52
C ILE A 123 -10.20 3.93 -3.27
N HIS A 124 -10.51 3.68 -2.00
CA HIS A 124 -11.87 3.39 -1.54
C HIS A 124 -12.44 4.57 -0.75
N ASP A 125 -13.73 4.83 -0.95
CA ASP A 125 -14.51 5.82 -0.19
C ASP A 125 -15.50 5.11 0.74
N ALA A 126 -15.21 5.17 2.04
CA ALA A 126 -16.04 4.57 3.08
C ALA A 126 -17.43 5.22 3.22
N SER A 127 -17.66 6.40 2.65
CA SER A 127 -18.99 7.02 2.59
C SER A 127 -19.84 6.56 1.40
N GLY A 128 -19.22 5.81 0.47
CA GLY A 128 -19.84 5.24 -0.70
C GLY A 128 -20.66 3.97 -0.41
N PHE A 129 -21.14 3.34 -1.48
CA PHE A 129 -21.92 2.09 -1.41
C PHE A 129 -21.07 0.83 -1.59
N ASP A 130 -19.92 0.96 -2.25
CA ASP A 130 -19.04 -0.15 -2.55
C ASP A 130 -18.25 -0.56 -1.30
N MET A 131 -18.02 -1.86 -1.13
CA MET A 131 -17.13 -2.35 -0.08
C MET A 131 -15.66 -2.15 -0.50
N PRO A 132 -14.71 -2.09 0.45
CA PRO A 132 -13.29 -1.95 0.11
C PRO A 132 -12.79 -2.99 -0.91
N GLU A 133 -13.19 -4.25 -0.74
CA GLU A 133 -12.84 -5.38 -1.60
C GLU A 133 -13.41 -5.26 -3.02
N ASP A 134 -14.61 -4.67 -3.18
CA ASP A 134 -15.23 -4.45 -4.50
C ASP A 134 -14.35 -3.57 -5.41
N ILE A 135 -13.53 -2.72 -4.80
CA ILE A 135 -12.61 -1.80 -5.49
C ILE A 135 -11.18 -2.37 -5.51
N ALA A 136 -10.71 -2.92 -4.39
CA ALA A 136 -9.33 -3.37 -4.24
C ALA A 136 -9.01 -4.62 -5.06
N LEU A 137 -9.93 -5.59 -5.16
CA LEU A 137 -9.65 -6.85 -5.85
C LEU A 137 -9.49 -6.68 -7.37
N PRO A 138 -10.38 -5.97 -8.09
CA PRO A 138 -10.14 -5.66 -9.50
C PRO A 138 -8.90 -4.78 -9.71
N TRP A 139 -8.62 -3.87 -8.77
CA TRP A 139 -7.44 -3.02 -8.82
C TRP A 139 -6.15 -3.84 -8.74
N VAL A 140 -6.02 -4.75 -7.76
CA VAL A 140 -4.79 -5.54 -7.60
C VAL A 140 -4.56 -6.45 -8.81
N GLN A 141 -5.61 -7.05 -9.37
CA GLN A 141 -5.50 -7.84 -10.60
C GLN A 141 -4.95 -7.00 -11.77
N GLY A 142 -5.40 -5.75 -11.90
CA GLY A 142 -4.86 -4.81 -12.87
C GLY A 142 -3.38 -4.50 -12.64
N ILE A 143 -2.96 -4.33 -11.40
CA ILE A 143 -1.55 -4.11 -11.02
C ILE A 143 -0.70 -5.33 -11.38
N MET A 144 -1.14 -6.54 -11.05
CA MET A 144 -0.42 -7.76 -11.38
C MET A 144 -0.27 -7.95 -12.89
N GLY A 145 -1.30 -7.62 -13.67
CA GLY A 145 -1.23 -7.64 -15.14
C GLY A 145 -0.19 -6.67 -15.72
N LEU A 146 0.04 -5.51 -15.10
CA LEU A 146 1.10 -4.58 -15.50
C LEU A 146 2.50 -5.16 -15.20
N MET A 147 2.64 -5.89 -14.09
CA MET A 147 3.90 -6.51 -13.73
C MET A 147 4.31 -7.63 -14.67
N ASP A 148 3.35 -8.43 -15.14
CA ASP A 148 3.59 -9.50 -16.11
C ASP A 148 4.01 -8.93 -17.47
N ALA A 149 3.39 -7.82 -17.89
CA ALA A 149 3.74 -7.13 -19.13
C ALA A 149 5.18 -6.57 -19.12
N ASP A 150 5.63 -6.03 -17.98
CA ASP A 150 6.99 -5.53 -17.79
C ASP A 150 8.06 -6.65 -17.84
N GLN A 151 7.71 -7.89 -17.49
CA GLN A 151 8.64 -9.04 -17.56
C GLN A 151 8.72 -9.69 -18.95
N ALA A 152 7.72 -9.47 -19.79
CA ALA A 152 7.64 -10.02 -21.13
C ALA A 152 8.31 -9.13 -22.21
N ALA A 153 8.73 -7.91 -21.86
CA ALA A 153 9.35 -6.91 -22.72
C ALA A 153 10.89 -6.91 -22.60
#